data_AF-A0A836B0A9-F1
#
_entry.id   AF-A0A836B0A9-F1
#
_cell.length_a   1.000
_cell.length_b   1.000
_cell.length_c   1.000
_cell.angle_alpha   90.00
_cell.angle_beta   90.00
_cell.angle_gamma   90.00
#
_symmetry.space_group_name_H-M   'P 1'
#
loop_
_entity.id
_entity.type
_entity.pdbx_description
1 polymer ?
#
loop_
_entity_poly.entity_id
_entity_poly.type
_entity_poly.pdbx_seq_one_letter_code
_entity_poly.pdbx_strand_id
1 'polypeptide(L)'
;MPLPCAAAAAALQFLESYKSVTLESMATAFDVSPAFLDGELVDFIVARRLHAKIDKVSGVIETNRPDAKNALYAETLKKGDLLLNRVQKLARVIDME
;
A
#
# COMPACT_ATOMS: atom_id res chain seq x y z
N MET A 1 -27.79 8.73 -12.46
CA MET A 1 -27.05 7.52 -12.05
C MET A 1 -25.65 7.66 -12.61
N PRO A 2 -24.66 8.14 -11.83
CA PRO A 2 -23.32 8.33 -12.37
C PRO A 2 -22.67 6.96 -12.60
N LEU A 3 -21.90 6.86 -13.68
CA LEU A 3 -21.24 5.64 -14.14
C LEU A 3 -20.21 5.14 -13.11
N PRO A 4 -20.11 3.81 -12.87
CA PRO A 4 -19.29 3.22 -11.80
C PRO A 4 -17.79 3.57 -11.89
N CYS A 5 -17.24 3.79 -13.09
CA CYS A 5 -15.82 4.12 -13.24
C CYS A 5 -15.40 5.49 -12.70
N ALA A 6 -16.30 6.48 -12.64
CA ALA A 6 -15.95 7.82 -12.15
C ALA A 6 -15.84 7.88 -10.62
N ALA A 7 -16.69 7.12 -9.92
CA ALA A 7 -16.66 7.02 -8.46
C ALA A 7 -15.39 6.31 -7.96
N ALA A 8 -14.96 5.27 -8.67
CA ALA A 8 -13.76 4.50 -8.35
C ALA A 8 -12.47 5.33 -8.33
N ALA A 9 -12.27 6.17 -9.35
CA ALA A 9 -11.09 7.04 -9.43
C ALA A 9 -11.08 8.09 -8.31
N ALA A 10 -12.25 8.63 -7.96
CA ALA A 10 -12.39 9.57 -6.87
C ALA A 10 -12.16 8.92 -5.49
N ALA A 11 -12.63 7.68 -5.29
CA ALA A 11 -12.38 6.89 -4.09
C ALA A 11 -10.88 6.61 -3.88
N LEU A 12 -10.14 6.30 -4.96
CA LEU A 12 -8.70 6.11 -4.92
C LEU A 12 -7.96 7.39 -4.54
N GLN A 13 -8.27 8.52 -5.21
CA GLN A 13 -7.64 9.81 -4.92
C GLN A 13 -7.95 10.29 -3.49
N PHE A 14 -9.16 10.03 -3.01
CA PHE A 14 -9.53 10.33 -1.63
C PHE A 14 -8.67 9.51 -0.66
N LEU A 15 -8.59 8.19 -0.85
CA LEU A 15 -7.77 7.30 -0.03
C LEU A 15 -6.26 7.60 -0.13
N GLU A 16 -5.77 8.16 -1.23
CA GLU A 16 -4.38 8.63 -1.35
C GLU A 16 -4.02 9.76 -0.38
N SER A 17 -5.01 10.54 0.05
CA SER A 17 -4.83 11.69 0.94
C SER A 17 -4.90 11.31 2.42
N TYR A 18 -5.40 10.11 2.75
CA TYR A 18 -5.63 9.69 4.12
C TYR A 18 -4.97 8.33 4.41
N LYS A 19 -4.21 8.26 5.51
CA LYS A 19 -3.64 7.00 6.01
C LYS A 19 -4.71 6.03 6.53
N SER A 20 -5.77 6.56 7.11
CA SER A 20 -6.87 5.79 7.67
C SER A 20 -8.17 6.59 7.58
N VAL A 21 -9.25 5.95 7.17
CA VAL A 21 -10.60 6.53 7.02
C VAL A 21 -11.64 5.50 7.46
N THR A 22 -12.73 5.96 8.08
CA THR A 22 -13.88 5.11 8.39
C THR A 22 -14.76 4.89 7.15
N LEU A 23 -15.27 3.67 6.99
CA LEU A 23 -16.19 3.30 5.90
C LEU A 23 -17.42 4.21 5.85
N GLU A 24 -17.97 4.59 7.00
CA GLU A 24 -19.13 5.47 7.11
C GLU A 24 -18.86 6.90 6.62
N SER A 25 -17.70 7.46 6.95
CA SER A 25 -17.30 8.81 6.50
C SER A 25 -17.14 8.84 4.98
N MET A 26 -16.52 7.80 4.42
CA MET A 26 -16.36 7.66 2.98
C MET A 26 -17.70 7.45 2.28
N ALA A 27 -18.57 6.58 2.81
CA ALA A 27 -19.92 6.37 2.29
C ALA A 27 -20.75 7.66 2.27
N THR A 28 -20.64 8.48 3.33
CA THR A 28 -21.32 9.78 3.42
C THR A 28 -20.78 10.79 2.42
N ALA A 29 -19.45 10.82 2.20
CA ALA A 29 -18.82 11.74 1.25
C ALA A 29 -19.18 11.43 -0.22
N PHE A 30 -19.41 10.16 -0.55
CA PHE A 30 -19.77 9.71 -1.89
C PHE A 30 -21.27 9.48 -2.09
N ASP A 31 -22.09 9.69 -1.04
CA ASP A 31 -23.54 9.44 -1.02
C ASP A 31 -23.91 8.02 -1.52
N VAL A 32 -23.19 7.02 -1.01
CA VAL A 32 -23.36 5.60 -1.36
C VAL A 32 -23.54 4.73 -0.12
N SER A 33 -24.09 3.52 -0.28
CA SER A 33 -24.21 2.59 0.85
C SER A 33 -22.84 2.02 1.24
N PRO A 34 -22.57 1.80 2.54
CA PRO A 34 -21.30 1.23 2.99
C PRO A 34 -21.09 -0.20 2.47
N ALA A 35 -22.17 -0.95 2.25
CA ALA A 35 -22.10 -2.29 1.67
C ALA A 35 -21.70 -2.28 0.19
N PHE A 36 -22.14 -1.26 -0.56
CA PHE A 36 -21.72 -1.07 -1.95
C PHE A 36 -20.25 -0.67 -2.03
N LEU A 37 -19.80 0.22 -1.13
CA LEU A 37 -18.40 0.65 -1.06
C LEU A 37 -17.46 -0.50 -0.68
N ASP A 38 -17.86 -1.37 0.26
CA ASP A 38 -17.09 -2.57 0.65
C ASP A 38 -16.86 -3.50 -0.56
N GLY A 39 -17.89 -3.73 -1.37
CA GLY A 39 -17.80 -4.56 -2.58
C GLY A 39 -16.83 -4.00 -3.63
N GLU A 40 -16.98 -2.72 -3.98
CA GLU A 40 -16.10 -2.06 -4.96
C GLU A 40 -14.65 -2.00 -4.47
N LEU A 41 -14.41 -1.69 -3.20
CA LEU A 41 -13.05 -1.62 -2.64
C LEU A 41 -12.36 -2.98 -2.62
N VAL A 42 -13.09 -4.06 -2.34
CA VAL A 42 -12.56 -5.43 -2.43
C VAL A 42 -12.07 -5.73 -3.85
N ASP A 43 -12.86 -5.39 -4.88
CA ASP A 43 -12.47 -5.60 -6.27
C ASP A 43 -11.19 -4.81 -6.63
N PHE A 44 -11.04 -3.58 -6.14
CA PHE A 44 -9.82 -2.79 -6.36
C PHE A 44 -8.58 -3.33 -5.63
N ILE A 45 -8.75 -3.89 -4.43
CA ILE A 45 -7.66 -4.51 -3.67
C ILE A 45 -7.22 -5.81 -4.34
N VAL A 46 -8.18 -6.65 -4.75
CA VAL A 46 -7.90 -7.92 -5.47
C VAL A 46 -7.23 -7.65 -6.81
N ALA A 47 -7.69 -6.63 -7.54
CA ALA A 47 -7.07 -6.19 -8.79
C ALA A 47 -5.69 -5.53 -8.60
N ARG A 48 -5.17 -5.43 -7.36
CA ARG A 48 -3.87 -4.80 -7.02
C ARG A 48 -3.77 -3.32 -7.42
N ARG A 49 -4.91 -2.65 -7.64
CA ARG A 49 -4.97 -1.24 -8.02
C ARG A 49 -4.97 -0.31 -6.80
N LEU A 50 -5.26 -0.86 -5.63
CA LEU A 50 -5.26 -0.15 -4.35
C LEU A 50 -4.46 -0.93 -3.30
N HIS A 51 -3.45 -0.29 -2.70
CA HIS A 51 -2.70 -0.83 -1.56
C HIS A 51 -3.37 -0.43 -0.24
N ALA A 52 -4.52 -1.03 0.03
CA ALA A 52 -5.27 -0.80 1.27
C ALA A 52 -5.72 -2.13 1.89
N LYS A 53 -6.04 -2.06 3.18
CA LYS A 53 -6.61 -3.13 3.96
C LYS A 53 -7.89 -2.63 4.60
N ILE A 54 -8.96 -3.40 4.48
CA ILE A 54 -10.24 -3.11 5.10
C ILE A 54 -10.31 -3.92 6.39
N ASP A 55 -10.56 -3.24 7.51
CA ASP A 55 -10.96 -3.86 8.75
C ASP A 55 -12.48 -3.72 8.92
N LYS A 56 -13.18 -4.83 8.70
CA LYS A 56 -14.64 -4.88 8.77
C LYS A 56 -15.19 -4.83 10.19
N VAL A 57 -14.37 -5.16 11.20
CA VAL A 57 -14.81 -5.16 12.60
C VAL A 57 -14.81 -3.74 13.15
N SER A 58 -13.74 -2.99 12.89
CA SER A 58 -13.65 -1.57 13.29
C SER A 58 -14.29 -0.62 12.28
N GLY A 59 -14.61 -1.10 11.06
CA GLY A 59 -15.17 -0.28 9.99
C GLY A 59 -14.15 0.72 9.41
N VAL A 60 -12.85 0.39 9.47
CA VAL A 60 -11.76 1.28 9.07
C VAL A 60 -11.05 0.74 7.84
N ILE A 61 -10.73 1.64 6.92
CA ILE A 61 -9.88 1.39 5.76
C ILE A 61 -8.51 1.98 6.08
N GLU A 62 -7.49 1.14 6.09
CA GLU A 62 -6.09 1.54 6.27
C GLU A 62 -5.36 1.45 4.94
N THR A 63 -4.73 2.55 4.51
CA THR A 63 -3.88 2.55 3.32
C THR A 63 -2.45 2.24 3.75
N ASN A 64 -1.86 1.21 3.15
CA ASN A 64 -0.45 0.91 3.34
C ASN A 64 0.31 1.52 2.17
N ARG A 65 0.66 2.81 2.31
CA ARG A 65 1.51 3.49 1.34
C ARG A 65 2.95 3.03 1.59
N PRO A 66 3.58 2.27 0.68
CA PRO A 66 5.02 2.04 0.79
C PRO A 66 5.70 3.39 0.57
N ASP A 67 6.13 4.01 1.67
CA ASP A 67 6.83 5.28 1.62
C ASP A 67 8.05 5.16 0.70
N ALA A 68 8.20 6.08 -0.26
CA ALA A 68 9.32 6.07 -1.20
C ALA A 68 10.67 6.04 -0.48
N LYS A 69 10.78 6.69 0.69
CA LYS A 69 11.97 6.63 1.55
C LYS A 69 12.21 5.25 2.15
N ASN A 70 11.16 4.56 2.59
CA ASN A 70 11.29 3.23 3.18
C ASN A 70 11.65 2.18 2.12
N ALA A 71 11.11 2.34 0.91
CA ALA A 71 11.52 1.54 -0.25
C ALA A 71 13.00 1.77 -0.60
N LEU A 72 13.43 3.04 -0.69
CA LEU A 72 14.83 3.40 -0.97
C LEU A 72 15.78 2.89 0.13
N TYR A 73 15.35 2.97 1.40
CA TYR A 73 16.10 2.46 2.54
C TYR A 73 16.28 0.94 2.46
N ALA A 74 15.20 0.19 2.23
CA ALA A 74 15.25 -1.27 2.08
C ALA A 74 16.12 -1.70 0.90
N GLU A 75 16.05 -0.99 -0.23
CA GLU A 75 16.89 -1.24 -1.39
C GLU A 75 18.37 -0.99 -1.08
N THR A 76 18.67 0.10 -0.39
CA THR A 76 20.04 0.48 0.01
C THR A 76 20.64 -0.56 0.96
N LEU A 77 19.88 -1.02 1.95
CA LEU A 77 20.29 -2.11 2.85
C LEU A 77 20.61 -3.38 2.07
N LYS A 78 19.72 -3.80 1.17
CA LYS A 78 19.92 -5.02 0.37
C LYS A 78 21.18 -4.94 -0.51
N LYS A 79 21.44 -3.77 -1.11
CA LYS A 79 22.66 -3.51 -1.87
C LYS A 79 23.90 -3.50 -0.96
N GLY A 80 23.78 -2.94 0.24
CA GLY A 80 24.83 -2.94 1.26
C GLY A 80 25.23 -4.35 1.69
N ASP A 81 24.25 -5.20 2.02
CA ASP A 81 24.48 -6.60 2.41
C ASP A 81 25.16 -7.40 1.30
N LEU A 82 24.75 -7.19 0.04
CA LEU A 82 25.38 -7.84 -1.10
C LEU A 82 26.86 -7.44 -1.21
N LEU A 83 27.17 -6.15 -1.04
CA LEU A 83 28.55 -5.66 -1.09
C LEU A 83 29.37 -6.22 0.08
N LEU A 84 28.84 -6.19 1.29
CA LEU A 84 29.50 -6.70 2.49
C LEU A 84 29.88 -8.18 2.31
N ASN A 85 28.95 -9.00 1.82
CA ASN A 85 29.20 -10.42 1.54
C ASN A 85 30.33 -10.63 0.52
N ARG A 86 30.46 -9.74 -0.48
CA ARG A 86 31.54 -9.83 -1.49
C ARG A 86 32.89 -9.45 -0.89
N VAL A 87 32.94 -8.38 -0.10
CA VAL A 87 34.17 -7.94 0.58
C VAL A 87 34.65 -8.99 1.57
N GLN A 88 33.76 -9.55 2.38
CA GLN A 88 34.10 -10.61 3.35
C GLN A 88 34.65 -11.87 2.65
N LYS A 89 34.08 -12.25 1.50
CA LYS A 89 34.62 -13.37 0.70
C LYS A 89 36.04 -13.08 0.18
N LEU A 90 36.29 -11.87 -0.29
CA LEU A 90 37.61 -11.46 -0.78
C LEU A 90 38.65 -11.43 0.34
N ALA A 91 38.30 -10.84 1.50
CA ALA A 91 39.20 -10.78 2.66
C ALA A 91 39.65 -12.18 3.10
N ARG A 92 38.73 -13.14 3.15
CA ARG A 92 39.04 -14.52 3.52
C ARG A 92 40.01 -15.23 2.56
N VAL A 93 40.03 -14.84 1.29
CA VAL A 93 40.99 -15.38 0.30
C VAL A 93 42.38 -14.78 0.52
N ILE A 94 42.46 -13.50 0.89
CA ILE A 94 43.71 -12.79 1.13
C ILE A 94 44.38 -13.27 2.44
N ASP A 95 43.59 -13.52 3.49
CA ASP A 95 44.11 -14.02 4.78
C ASP A 95 44.62 -15.49 4.72
N MET A 96 44.43 -16.19 3.59
CA MET A 96 44.93 -17.55 3.36
C MET A 96 46.26 -17.59 2.60
N GLU A 97 46.82 -16.45 2.20
CA GLU A 97 48.18 -16.31 1.66
C GLU A 97 49.22 -15.96 2.74
#